data_AF-A0A494C1I3-F1
#
_entry.id   AF-A0A494C1I3-F1
#
_cell.length_a   1.000
_cell.length_b   1.000
_cell.length_c   1.000
_cell.angle_alpha   90.00
_cell.angle_beta   90.00
_cell.angle_gamma   90.00
#
_symmetry.space_group_name_H-M   'P 1'
#
loop_
_entity.id
_entity.type
_entity.pdbx_description
1 polymer ?
#
loop_
_entity_poly.entity_id
_entity_poly.type
_entity_poly.pdbx_seq_one_letter_code
_entity_poly.pdbx_strand_id
1 'polypeptide(L)'
;MERAGATSRGGQAPGFLLRLHTEGRAEAARVQEQDLRQWGLTGIHLRSYQLEGVNWLAQRFHCQNGCILGDEMGLGKTCQTIALFIYLAGRLNDEGPFLILCPLSVLSNWKEEMQRFAPGLSCVTYAGDKEERACLQQDLKQESRFHVLLTTYEICLKDASFLKSSQ
;
A
#
# COMPACT_ATOMS: atom_id res chain seq x y z
N MET A 1 9.23 13.15 -44.23
CA MET A 1 7.94 12.65 -43.72
C MET A 1 8.15 11.19 -43.38
N GLU A 2 8.65 10.90 -42.18
CA GLU A 2 8.80 9.53 -41.68
C GLU A 2 8.91 9.60 -40.15
N ARG A 3 7.86 9.15 -39.46
CA ARG A 3 7.89 8.80 -38.03
C ARG A 3 7.64 7.30 -37.97
N ALA A 4 8.69 6.53 -37.69
CA ALA A 4 8.61 5.09 -37.49
C ALA A 4 8.73 4.77 -35.99
N GLY A 5 7.80 3.95 -35.49
CA GLY A 5 8.06 2.96 -34.44
C GLY A 5 7.96 3.43 -32.99
N ALA A 6 6.74 3.74 -32.51
CA ALA A 6 6.46 3.64 -31.08
C ALA A 6 6.24 2.16 -30.72
N THR A 7 7.28 1.51 -30.21
CA THR A 7 7.22 0.15 -29.66
C THR A 7 6.29 0.14 -28.44
N SER A 8 5.11 -0.46 -28.57
CA SER A 8 4.19 -0.72 -27.47
C SER A 8 4.76 -1.82 -26.56
N ARG A 9 5.43 -1.43 -25.48
CA ARG A 9 5.65 -2.34 -24.34
C ARG A 9 4.37 -2.35 -23.52
N GLY A 10 3.49 -3.30 -23.80
CA GLY A 10 2.37 -3.62 -22.92
C GLY A 10 2.91 -4.07 -21.57
N GLY A 11 2.81 -3.23 -20.55
CA GLY A 11 3.01 -3.65 -19.17
C GLY A 11 1.87 -4.62 -18.82
N GLN A 12 2.21 -5.86 -18.50
CA GLN A 12 1.26 -6.85 -18.01
C GLN A 12 0.64 -6.30 -16.71
N ALA A 13 -0.69 -6.24 -16.64
CA ALA A 13 -1.36 -5.77 -15.44
C ALA A 13 -0.96 -6.68 -14.25
N PRO A 14 -0.54 -6.12 -13.11
CA PRO A 14 -0.15 -6.91 -11.95
C PRO A 14 -1.27 -7.86 -11.51
N GLY A 15 -0.91 -9.03 -10.96
CA GLY A 15 -1.84 -10.14 -10.72
C GLY A 15 -3.05 -9.79 -9.85
N PHE A 16 -2.94 -8.81 -8.96
CA PHE A 16 -4.09 -8.30 -8.19
C PHE A 16 -5.13 -7.59 -9.09
N LEU A 17 -4.70 -6.84 -10.11
CA LEU A 17 -5.62 -6.21 -11.07
C LEU A 17 -6.35 -7.27 -11.90
N LEU A 18 -5.67 -8.36 -12.25
CA LEU A 18 -6.29 -9.44 -13.01
C LEU A 18 -7.32 -10.22 -12.16
N ARG A 19 -7.03 -10.46 -10.87
CA ARG A 19 -7.99 -11.05 -9.91
C ARG A 19 -9.26 -10.20 -9.82
N LEU A 20 -9.12 -8.88 -9.68
CA LEU A 20 -10.25 -7.94 -9.64
C LEU A 20 -11.07 -7.93 -10.94
N HIS A 21 -10.45 -8.10 -12.11
CA HIS A 21 -11.19 -8.22 -13.38
C HIS A 21 -12.04 -9.49 -13.46
N THR A 22 -11.59 -10.57 -12.82
CA THR A 22 -12.24 -11.88 -12.88
C THR A 22 -13.48 -11.94 -11.97
N GLU A 23 -13.48 -11.17 -10.88
CA GLU A 23 -14.58 -11.11 -9.91
C GLU A 23 -15.74 -10.19 -10.35
N GLY A 24 -15.66 -9.58 -11.54
CA GLY A 24 -16.63 -8.59 -12.00
C GLY A 24 -16.56 -7.32 -11.16
N ARG A 25 -17.28 -6.26 -11.54
CA ARG A 25 -17.45 -5.05 -10.71
C ARG A 25 -18.34 -5.38 -9.49
N ALA A 26 -17.91 -6.32 -8.66
CA ALA A 26 -18.55 -6.59 -7.39
C ALA A 26 -18.41 -5.34 -6.51
N GLU A 27 -19.53 -4.90 -5.95
CA GLU A 27 -19.52 -3.84 -4.96
C GLU A 27 -18.70 -4.29 -3.75
N ALA A 28 -17.81 -3.42 -3.25
CA ALA A 28 -17.02 -3.75 -2.08
C ALA A 28 -17.99 -4.02 -0.92
N ALA A 29 -17.90 -5.22 -0.33
CA ALA A 29 -18.69 -5.53 0.85
C ALA A 29 -18.41 -4.47 1.94
N ARG A 30 -19.48 -3.95 2.54
CA ARG A 30 -19.38 -2.91 3.57
C ARG A 30 -18.56 -3.43 4.75
N VAL A 31 -17.42 -2.79 4.99
CA VAL A 31 -16.47 -3.09 6.06
C VAL A 31 -17.01 -2.55 7.37
N GLN A 32 -17.08 -3.42 8.38
CA GLN A 32 -17.34 -3.03 9.76
C GLN A 32 -16.05 -3.03 10.59
N GLU A 33 -16.04 -2.29 11.69
CA GLU A 33 -14.87 -2.26 12.58
C GLU A 33 -14.54 -3.66 13.15
N GLN A 34 -15.56 -4.49 13.39
CA GLN A 34 -15.38 -5.86 13.89
C GLN A 34 -14.60 -6.72 12.89
N ASP A 35 -14.87 -6.56 11.59
CA ASP A 35 -14.15 -7.28 10.53
C ASP A 35 -12.66 -6.88 10.52
N LEU A 36 -12.38 -5.57 10.59
CA LEU A 36 -11.01 -5.06 10.65
C LEU A 36 -10.26 -5.59 11.87
N ARG A 37 -10.91 -5.65 13.03
CA ARG A 37 -10.33 -6.25 14.25
C ARG A 37 -10.03 -7.73 14.07
N GLN A 38 -10.94 -8.47 13.47
CA GLN A 38 -10.74 -9.88 13.16
C GLN A 38 -9.55 -10.09 12.21
N TRP A 39 -9.33 -9.17 11.28
CA TRP A 39 -8.20 -9.20 10.34
C TRP A 39 -6.91 -8.58 10.90
N GLY A 40 -6.89 -8.14 12.16
CA GLY A 40 -5.66 -7.74 12.85
C GLY A 40 -5.52 -6.24 13.14
N LEU A 41 -6.58 -5.45 13.04
CA LEU A 41 -6.57 -4.05 13.50
C LEU A 41 -6.48 -4.00 15.03
N THR A 42 -5.41 -3.39 15.53
CA THR A 42 -5.15 -3.24 16.97
C THR A 42 -4.90 -1.78 17.38
N GLY A 43 -4.89 -1.48 18.68
CA GLY A 43 -4.39 -0.21 19.20
C GLY A 43 -5.20 1.06 18.89
N ILE A 44 -6.32 0.95 18.18
CA ILE A 44 -7.22 2.05 17.82
C ILE A 44 -8.68 1.57 17.70
N HIS A 45 -9.62 2.50 17.90
CA HIS A 45 -11.02 2.38 17.48
C HIS A 45 -11.31 3.43 16.41
N LEU A 46 -11.81 3.01 15.25
CA LEU A 46 -12.11 3.94 14.16
C LEU A 46 -13.39 4.72 14.47
N ARG A 47 -13.37 6.03 14.22
CA ARG A 47 -14.60 6.85 14.27
C ARG A 47 -15.49 6.51 13.08
N SER A 48 -16.79 6.78 13.18
CA SER A 48 -17.74 6.47 12.11
C SER A 48 -17.34 7.08 10.76
N TYR A 49 -16.87 8.32 10.74
CA TYR A 49 -16.38 8.98 9.52
C TYR A 49 -15.11 8.32 8.95
N GLN A 50 -14.24 7.77 9.80
CA GLN A 50 -13.04 7.06 9.36
C GLN A 50 -13.42 5.72 8.73
N LEU A 51 -14.38 5.01 9.33
CA LEU A 51 -14.90 3.77 8.77
C LEU A 51 -15.63 4.01 7.43
N GLU A 52 -16.35 5.12 7.30
CA GLU A 52 -16.91 5.56 6.02
C GLU A 52 -15.82 5.85 4.99
N GLY A 53 -14.74 6.53 5.39
CA GLY A 53 -13.56 6.75 4.55
C GLY A 53 -12.92 5.44 4.07
N VAL A 54 -12.76 4.46 4.96
CA VAL A 54 -12.23 3.11 4.61
C VAL A 54 -13.14 2.40 3.62
N ASN A 55 -14.47 2.43 3.85
CA ASN A 55 -15.44 1.84 2.92
C ASN A 55 -15.37 2.50 1.54
N TRP A 56 -15.25 3.83 1.50
CA TRP A 56 -15.07 4.56 0.25
C TRP A 56 -13.77 4.16 -0.45
N LEU A 57 -12.64 4.09 0.26
CA LEU A 57 -11.36 3.64 -0.28
C LEU A 57 -11.43 2.21 -0.84
N ALA A 58 -12.05 1.28 -0.12
CA ALA A 58 -12.25 -0.09 -0.56
C ALA A 58 -13.08 -0.13 -1.87
N GLN A 59 -14.17 0.63 -1.96
CA GLN A 59 -14.96 0.76 -3.18
C GLN A 59 -14.13 1.31 -4.35
N ARG A 60 -13.29 2.32 -4.11
CA ARG A 60 -12.40 2.88 -5.15
C ARG A 60 -11.38 1.86 -5.63
N PHE A 61 -10.81 1.07 -4.73
CA PHE A 61 -9.88 -0.01 -5.04
C PHE A 61 -10.52 -1.08 -5.93
N HIS A 62 -11.72 -1.56 -5.57
CA HIS A 62 -12.48 -2.55 -6.38
C HIS A 62 -12.82 -2.02 -7.78
N CYS A 63 -13.17 -0.74 -7.88
CA CYS A 63 -13.39 -0.08 -9.16
C CYS A 63 -12.11 0.21 -9.96
N GLN A 64 -10.93 -0.16 -9.46
CA GLN A 64 -9.62 0.11 -10.06
C GLN A 64 -9.39 1.60 -10.36
N ASN A 65 -9.98 2.47 -9.54
CA ASN A 65 -9.89 3.90 -9.72
C ASN A 65 -8.97 4.50 -8.66
N GLY A 66 -8.05 5.36 -9.11
CA GLY A 66 -7.31 6.23 -8.21
C GLY A 66 -8.26 7.06 -7.32
N CYS A 67 -7.77 7.41 -6.14
CA CYS A 67 -8.50 8.21 -5.16
C CYS A 67 -7.59 9.24 -4.50
N ILE A 68 -8.18 10.35 -4.06
CA ILE A 68 -7.53 11.38 -3.27
C ILE A 68 -8.35 11.52 -1.99
N LEU A 69 -7.76 11.20 -0.85
CA LEU A 69 -8.38 11.39 0.45
C LEU A 69 -8.02 12.80 0.95
N GLY A 70 -8.98 13.72 0.83
CA GLY A 70 -8.81 15.15 1.08
C GLY A 70 -9.19 15.63 2.48
N ASP A 71 -9.37 14.72 3.43
CA ASP A 71 -9.79 15.04 4.80
C ASP A 71 -8.86 16.07 5.47
N GLU A 72 -9.40 16.88 6.37
CA GLU A 72 -8.63 17.83 7.17
C GLU A 72 -7.46 17.16 7.93
N MET A 73 -6.43 17.95 8.23
CA MET A 73 -5.30 17.48 9.04
C MET A 73 -5.80 17.04 10.42
N GLY A 74 -5.32 15.89 10.90
CA GLY A 74 -5.73 15.34 12.19
C GLY A 74 -6.94 14.39 12.16
N LEU A 75 -7.65 14.25 11.04
CA LEU A 75 -8.77 13.30 10.90
C LEU A 75 -8.34 11.82 10.74
N GLY A 76 -7.05 11.53 10.87
CA GLY A 76 -6.54 10.15 10.90
C GLY A 76 -6.50 9.47 9.53
N LYS A 77 -6.12 10.20 8.48
CA LYS A 77 -5.91 9.64 7.13
C LYS A 77 -4.97 8.44 7.13
N THR A 78 -3.89 8.50 7.92
CA THR A 78 -2.95 7.39 8.10
C THR A 78 -3.66 6.14 8.61
N CYS A 79 -4.46 6.27 9.67
CA CYS A 79 -5.26 5.16 10.22
C CYS A 79 -6.23 4.58 9.19
N GLN A 80 -6.89 5.42 8.39
CA GLN A 80 -7.80 4.96 7.33
C GLN A 80 -7.03 4.16 6.25
N THR A 81 -5.86 4.62 5.84
CA THR A 81 -5.01 3.89 4.87
C THR A 81 -4.50 2.56 5.44
N ILE A 82 -4.10 2.52 6.72
CA ILE A 82 -3.66 1.27 7.35
C ILE A 82 -4.81 0.27 7.47
N ALA A 83 -6.00 0.75 7.83
CA ALA A 83 -7.22 -0.08 7.86
C ALA A 83 -7.56 -0.62 6.46
N LEU A 84 -7.31 0.14 5.39
CA LEU A 84 -7.43 -0.37 4.03
C LEU A 84 -6.46 -1.52 3.76
N PHE A 85 -5.18 -1.43 4.15
CA PHE A 85 -4.24 -2.55 3.96
C PHE A 85 -4.67 -3.82 4.71
N ILE A 86 -5.18 -3.66 5.94
CA ILE A 86 -5.75 -4.78 6.72
C ILE A 86 -6.94 -5.40 5.98
N TYR A 87 -7.83 -4.58 5.42
CA TYR A 87 -8.93 -5.06 4.59
C TYR A 87 -8.41 -5.85 3.37
N LEU A 88 -7.44 -5.32 2.63
CA LEU A 88 -6.89 -5.99 1.45
C LEU A 88 -6.25 -7.34 1.79
N ALA A 89 -5.44 -7.39 2.86
CA ALA A 89 -4.79 -8.61 3.31
C ALA A 89 -5.81 -9.63 3.84
N GLY A 90 -6.68 -9.22 4.76
CA GLY A 90 -7.60 -10.13 5.45
C GLY A 90 -8.82 -10.57 4.62
N ARG A 91 -9.32 -9.70 3.73
CA ARG A 91 -10.52 -9.98 2.92
C ARG A 91 -10.20 -10.49 1.52
N LEU A 92 -9.27 -9.83 0.83
CA LEU A 92 -8.95 -10.13 -0.57
C LEU A 92 -7.76 -11.09 -0.71
N ASN A 93 -7.16 -11.50 0.42
CA ASN A 93 -5.94 -12.31 0.44
C ASN A 93 -4.86 -11.68 -0.46
N ASP A 94 -4.80 -10.34 -0.43
CA ASP A 94 -3.85 -9.53 -1.18
C ASP A 94 -2.86 -8.91 -0.20
N GLU A 95 -1.78 -9.63 0.03
CA GLU A 95 -0.76 -9.28 1.02
C GLU A 95 0.26 -8.24 0.51
N GLY A 96 0.11 -7.75 -0.72
CA GLY A 96 1.02 -6.79 -1.33
C GLY A 96 1.94 -7.42 -2.39
N PRO A 97 3.09 -6.79 -2.69
CA PRO A 97 3.72 -5.69 -1.95
C PRO A 97 3.07 -4.32 -2.19
N PHE A 98 2.84 -3.55 -1.12
CA PHE A 98 2.37 -2.17 -1.15
C PHE A 98 3.54 -1.18 -0.98
N LEU A 99 3.49 -0.04 -1.65
CA LEU A 99 4.49 1.03 -1.55
C LEU A 99 3.88 2.30 -0.95
N ILE A 100 4.47 2.81 0.12
CA ILE A 100 4.13 4.09 0.72
C ILE A 100 5.26 5.09 0.49
N LEU A 101 4.92 6.22 -0.12
CA LEU A 101 5.83 7.35 -0.28
C LEU A 101 5.44 8.47 0.68
N CYS A 102 6.35 8.87 1.56
CA CYS A 102 6.11 9.99 2.47
C CYS A 102 7.37 10.84 2.68
N PRO A 103 7.24 12.07 3.22
CA PRO A 103 8.38 12.84 3.68
C PRO A 103 9.22 12.09 4.72
N LEU A 104 10.54 12.34 4.75
CA LEU A 104 11.47 11.71 5.70
C LEU A 104 11.05 11.93 7.16
N SER A 105 10.53 13.11 7.48
CA SER A 105 10.13 13.50 8.84
C SER A 105 8.97 12.67 9.41
N VAL A 106 8.17 12.02 8.57
CA VAL A 106 7.02 11.22 9.01
C VAL A 106 7.23 9.72 8.80
N LEU A 107 8.40 9.29 8.33
CA LEU A 107 8.72 7.87 8.12
C LEU A 107 8.62 7.07 9.43
N SER A 108 9.21 7.59 10.51
CA SER A 108 9.15 6.94 11.83
C SER A 108 7.71 6.82 12.32
N ASN A 109 6.91 7.87 12.16
CA ASN A 109 5.50 7.87 12.54
C ASN A 109 4.71 6.79 11.77
N TRP A 110 4.89 6.67 10.45
CA TRP A 110 4.27 5.60 9.67
C TRP A 110 4.69 4.21 10.14
N LYS A 111 5.97 4.01 10.44
CA LYS A 111 6.47 2.73 10.96
C LYS A 111 5.84 2.39 12.31
N GLU A 112 5.79 3.33 13.23
CA GLU A 112 5.19 3.16 14.56
C GLU A 112 3.68 2.89 14.47
N GLU A 113 2.95 3.64 13.63
CA GLU A 113 1.53 3.42 13.40
C GLU A 113 1.24 2.06 12.75
N MET A 114 2.05 1.63 11.78
CA MET A 114 1.95 0.28 11.20
C MET A 114 2.15 -0.81 12.26
N GLN A 115 3.20 -0.68 13.08
CA GLN A 115 3.47 -1.64 14.16
C GLN A 115 2.37 -1.65 15.22
N ARG A 116 1.76 -0.50 15.51
CA ARG A 116 0.70 -0.37 16.52
C ARG A 116 -0.65 -0.84 16.00
N PHE A 117 -1.01 -0.48 14.77
CA PHE A 117 -2.35 -0.70 14.22
C PHE A 117 -2.47 -1.98 13.40
N ALA A 118 -1.38 -2.46 12.80
CA ALA A 118 -1.34 -3.63 11.95
C ALA A 118 -0.08 -4.50 12.22
N PRO A 119 0.15 -4.98 13.46
CA PRO A 119 1.35 -5.73 13.81
C PRO A 119 1.55 -7.02 13.01
N GLY A 120 0.48 -7.57 12.42
CA GLY A 120 0.54 -8.73 11.53
C GLY A 120 1.08 -8.43 10.12
N LEU A 121 1.14 -7.16 9.72
CA LEU A 121 1.66 -6.75 8.41
C LEU A 121 3.14 -6.34 8.53
N SER A 122 4.02 -7.12 7.89
CA SER A 122 5.44 -6.78 7.79
C SER A 122 5.65 -5.50 6.99
N CYS A 123 6.22 -4.48 7.65
CA CYS A 123 6.54 -3.18 7.08
C CYS A 123 8.05 -2.94 7.11
N VAL A 124 8.64 -2.75 5.93
CA VAL A 124 10.08 -2.48 5.76
C VAL A 124 10.28 -1.01 5.45
N THR A 125 11.14 -0.34 6.22
CA THR A 125 11.55 1.04 5.94
C THR A 125 12.76 1.03 5.02
N TYR A 126 12.59 1.48 3.78
CA TYR A 126 13.64 1.63 2.80
C TYR A 126 14.14 3.07 2.80
N ALA A 127 15.06 3.35 3.70
CA ALA A 127 15.70 4.65 3.87
C ALA A 127 17.17 4.46 4.25
N GLY A 128 17.90 5.57 4.46
CA GLY A 128 19.29 5.53 4.88
C GLY A 128 20.28 5.91 3.78
N ASP A 129 21.56 5.72 4.09
CA ASP A 129 22.64 6.02 3.17
C ASP A 129 22.75 4.98 2.03
N LYS A 130 23.81 5.06 1.22
CA LYS A 130 23.99 4.15 0.08
C LYS A 130 24.33 2.72 0.51
N GLU A 131 25.07 2.57 1.59
CA GLU A 131 25.56 1.28 2.07
C GLU A 131 24.42 0.54 2.77
N GLU A 132 23.68 1.22 3.64
CA GLU A 132 22.48 0.68 4.29
C GLU A 132 21.45 0.20 3.26
N ARG A 133 21.18 1.00 2.23
CA ARG A 133 20.25 0.62 1.15
C ARG A 133 20.78 -0.55 0.34
N ALA A 134 22.08 -0.68 0.10
CA ALA A 134 22.64 -1.81 -0.64
C ALA A 134 22.42 -3.13 0.13
N CYS A 135 22.59 -3.11 1.46
CA CYS A 135 22.25 -4.26 2.32
C CYS A 135 20.75 -4.57 2.26
N LEU A 136 19.88 -3.56 2.47
CA LEU A 136 18.43 -3.75 2.37
C LEU A 136 17.99 -4.30 1.01
N GLN A 137 18.62 -3.87 -0.09
CA GLN A 137 18.34 -4.41 -1.43
C GLN A 137 18.72 -5.89 -1.56
N GLN A 138 19.77 -6.33 -0.87
CA GLN A 138 20.15 -7.75 -0.84
C GLN A 138 19.14 -8.55 -0.01
N ASP A 139 18.79 -8.04 1.18
CA ASP A 139 17.81 -8.67 2.07
C ASP A 139 16.46 -8.79 1.37
N LEU A 140 15.97 -7.74 0.72
CA LEU A 140 14.71 -7.74 -0.04
C LEU A 140 14.73 -8.68 -1.26
N LYS A 141 15.91 -9.01 -1.80
CA LYS A 141 16.03 -10.01 -2.88
C LYS A 141 16.03 -11.44 -2.33
N GLN A 142 16.50 -11.64 -1.10
CA GLN A 142 16.58 -12.94 -0.45
C GLN A 142 15.28 -13.29 0.29
N GLU A 143 14.73 -12.34 1.03
CA GLU A 143 13.48 -12.46 1.78
C GLU A 143 12.31 -11.99 0.92
N SER A 144 11.60 -12.94 0.32
CA SER A 144 10.61 -12.66 -0.73
C SER A 144 9.25 -12.14 -0.23
N ARG A 145 9.07 -11.84 1.07
CA ARG A 145 7.72 -11.55 1.60
C ARG A 145 7.71 -10.45 2.65
N PHE A 146 7.58 -9.22 2.19
CA PHE A 146 7.11 -8.08 2.99
C PHE A 146 5.75 -7.63 2.45
N HIS A 147 4.95 -6.98 3.29
CA HIS A 147 3.63 -6.50 2.89
C HIS A 147 3.71 -5.04 2.44
N VAL A 148 4.46 -4.21 3.17
CA VAL A 148 4.56 -2.78 2.94
C VAL A 148 6.01 -2.34 2.86
N LEU A 149 6.38 -1.63 1.80
CA LEU A 149 7.64 -0.90 1.68
C LEU A 149 7.38 0.58 1.89
N LEU A 150 8.06 1.18 2.87
CA LEU A 150 7.92 2.57 3.23
C LEU A 150 9.21 3.33 2.84
N THR A 151 9.10 4.37 2.01
CA THR A 151 10.27 5.15 1.55
C THR A 151 9.92 6.62 1.28
N THR A 152 10.93 7.40 0.90
CA THR A 152 10.78 8.80 0.51
C THR A 152 10.75 8.97 -1.00
N TYR A 153 10.21 10.10 -1.46
CA TYR A 153 10.22 10.47 -2.87
C TYR A 153 11.63 10.48 -3.47
N GLU A 154 12.61 11.04 -2.75
CA GLU A 154 13.99 11.16 -3.23
C GLU A 154 14.64 9.79 -3.41
N ILE A 155 14.45 8.88 -2.45
CA ILE A 155 15.03 7.53 -2.50
C ILE A 155 14.33 6.70 -3.57
N CYS A 156 13.00 6.80 -3.68
CA CYS A 156 12.24 6.13 -4.73
C CYS A 156 12.72 6.53 -6.13
N LEU A 157 13.06 7.79 -6.35
CA LEU A 157 13.59 8.26 -7.63
C LEU A 157 15.03 7.79 -7.88
N LYS A 158 15.89 7.84 -6.86
CA LYS A 158 17.29 7.39 -6.95
C LYS A 158 17.38 5.89 -7.26
N ASP A 159 16.53 5.09 -6.65
CA ASP A 159 16.55 3.62 -6.75
C ASP A 159 15.41 3.05 -7.58
N ALA A 160 14.80 3.87 -8.44
CA ALA A 160 13.66 3.47 -9.26
C ALA A 160 13.93 2.20 -10.07
N SER A 161 15.16 1.99 -10.53
CA SER A 161 15.57 0.79 -11.28
C SER A 161 15.44 -0.49 -10.44
N PHE A 162 15.79 -0.43 -9.15
CA PHE A 162 15.64 -1.56 -8.24
C PHE A 162 14.16 -1.79 -7.92
N LEU A 163 13.44 -0.73 -7.53
CA LEU A 163 12.02 -0.84 -7.13
C LEU A 163 11.10 -1.30 -8.26
N LYS A 164 11.44 -1.02 -9.52
CA LYS A 164 10.73 -1.54 -10.69
C LYS A 164 11.01 -3.02 -10.96
N SER A 165 12.18 -3.51 -10.56
CA SER A 165 12.59 -4.91 -10.79
C SER A 165 12.04 -5.88 -9.75
N SER A 166 11.50 -5.36 -8.65
CA SER A 166 10.91 -6.15 -7.55
C SER A 166 9.40 -6.44 -7.75
N GLN A 167 8.89 -6.38 -8.99
CA GLN A 167 7.54 -6.81 -9.39
C GLN A 167 7.58 -8.03 -10.30
#